data_AF-A0A163WIP3-F1
#
_entry.id   AF-A0A163WIP3-F1
#
_cell.length_a   1.000
_cell.length_b   1.000
_cell.length_c   1.000
_cell.angle_alpha   90.00
_cell.angle_beta   90.00
_cell.angle_gamma   90.00
#
_symmetry.space_group_name_H-M   'P 1'
#
loop_
_entity.id
_entity.type
_entity.pdbx_description
1 polymer ?
#
loop_
_entity_poly.entity_id
_entity_poly.type
_entity_poly.pdbx_seq_one_letter_code
_entity_poly.pdbx_strand_id
1 'polypeptide(L)'
;MPKKSPTVKNDPQVTWRKDAEALNYEEALQALDLLLAKLQDESLPLSELQSSHQRAEIYLSRCEQLLSETEQSVLQLDPQTLTTQRYESETYEQRNDA
;
A
#
# COMPACT_ATOMS: atom_id res chain seq x y z
N MET A 1 -45.92 5.89 2.51
CA MET A 1 -44.62 5.47 1.94
C MET A 1 -43.51 6.21 2.68
N PRO A 2 -42.69 5.56 3.52
CA PRO A 2 -41.53 6.22 4.14
C PRO A 2 -40.30 6.09 3.24
N LYS A 3 -39.64 7.22 2.98
CA LYS A 3 -38.44 7.33 2.14
C LYS A 3 -37.25 6.66 2.83
N LYS A 4 -36.59 5.70 2.17
CA LYS A 4 -35.32 5.11 2.61
C LYS A 4 -34.21 6.14 2.46
N SER A 5 -33.64 6.59 3.58
CA SER A 5 -32.38 7.34 3.59
C SER A 5 -31.22 6.38 3.29
N PRO A 6 -30.31 6.67 2.36
CA PRO A 6 -29.13 5.84 2.14
C PRO A 6 -28.12 6.12 3.26
N THR A 7 -28.05 5.24 4.25
CA THR A 7 -26.95 5.23 5.21
C THR A 7 -25.67 4.82 4.48
N VAL A 8 -24.83 5.79 4.13
CA VAL A 8 -23.44 5.54 3.72
C VAL A 8 -22.74 4.93 4.93
N LYS A 9 -22.63 3.60 4.97
CA LYS A 9 -21.84 2.89 5.97
C LYS A 9 -20.38 3.14 5.62
N ASN A 10 -19.71 4.04 6.36
CA ASN A 10 -18.25 4.15 6.29
C ASN A 10 -17.66 2.84 6.81
N ASP A 11 -17.25 1.98 5.89
CA ASP A 11 -16.55 0.75 6.22
C ASP A 11 -15.14 1.10 6.72
N PRO A 12 -14.81 0.83 7.99
CA PRO A 12 -13.50 1.16 8.54
C PRO A 12 -12.34 0.52 7.77
N GLN A 13 -12.58 -0.62 7.09
CA GLN A 13 -11.58 -1.27 6.26
C GLN A 13 -11.17 -0.42 5.06
N VAL A 14 -12.11 0.32 4.48
CA VAL A 14 -11.84 1.23 3.34
C VAL A 14 -10.96 2.39 3.80
N THR A 15 -11.21 2.91 5.00
CA THR A 15 -10.37 3.97 5.59
C THR A 15 -8.96 3.46 5.85
N TRP A 16 -8.79 2.30 6.48
CA TRP A 16 -7.46 1.77 6.78
C TRP A 16 -6.64 1.45 5.52
N ARG A 17 -7.30 1.00 4.45
CA ARG A 17 -6.63 0.79 3.15
C ARG A 17 -6.10 2.10 2.59
N LYS A 18 -6.91 3.16 2.59
CA LYS A 18 -6.48 4.49 2.16
C LYS A 18 -5.33 5.03 3.02
N ASP A 19 -5.41 4.82 4.33
CA ASP A 19 -4.33 5.22 5.24
C ASP A 19 -3.04 4.47 4.88
N ALA A 20 -3.11 3.15 4.68
CA ALA A 20 -1.96 2.31 4.34
C ALA A 20 -1.34 2.69 2.97
N GLU A 21 -2.14 3.02 1.97
CA GLU A 21 -1.67 3.49 0.66
C GLU A 21 -0.81 4.75 0.77
N ALA A 22 -1.07 5.62 1.75
CA ALA A 22 -0.32 6.85 1.98
C ALA A 22 1.01 6.64 2.74
N LEU A 23 1.21 5.47 3.36
CA LEU A 23 2.41 5.19 4.15
C LEU A 23 3.56 4.69 3.27
N ASN A 24 4.77 5.12 3.63
CA ASN A 24 6.01 4.47 3.20
C ASN A 24 6.30 3.20 4.02
N TYR A 25 7.39 2.50 3.69
CA TYR A 25 7.69 1.20 4.30
C TYR A 25 7.91 1.30 5.82
N GLU A 26 8.72 2.26 6.28
CA GLU A 26 9.02 2.42 7.70
C GLU A 26 7.77 2.82 8.50
N GLU A 27 6.94 3.70 7.94
CA GLU A 27 5.69 4.11 8.57
C GLU A 27 4.67 2.96 8.64
N ALA A 28 4.53 2.17 7.57
CA ALA A 28 3.65 1.01 7.53
C ALA A 28 4.11 -0.07 8.53
N LEU A 29 5.42 -0.30 8.63
CA LEU A 29 6.01 -1.22 9.59
C LEU A 29 5.78 -0.75 11.03
N GLN A 30 6.02 0.54 11.31
CA GLN A 30 5.77 1.10 12.64
C GLN A 30 4.29 1.02 13.03
N ALA A 31 3.37 1.29 12.10
CA ALA A 31 1.94 1.15 12.32
C ALA A 31 1.55 -0.30 12.62
N LEU A 32 2.17 -1.27 11.93
CA LEU A 32 2.00 -2.69 12.18
C LEU A 32 2.52 -3.09 13.57
N ASP A 33 3.71 -2.65 13.97
CA ASP A 33 4.31 -2.96 15.27
C ASP A 33 3.42 -2.49 16.43
N LEU A 34 2.82 -1.30 16.31
CA LEU A 34 1.87 -0.79 17.30
C LEU A 34 0.62 -1.67 17.43
N LEU A 35 0.11 -2.20 16.31
CA LEU A 35 -1.02 -3.13 16.32
C LEU A 35 -0.65 -4.49 16.89
N LEU A 36 0.55 -4.99 16.58
CA LEU A 36 1.05 -6.24 17.14
C LEU A 36 1.24 -6.13 18.66
N ALA A 37 1.80 -5.02 19.15
CA ALA A 37 1.91 -4.75 20.59
C ALA A 37 0.52 -4.73 21.27
N LYS A 38 -0.48 -4.13 20.60
CA LYS A 38 -1.87 -4.13 21.11
C LYS A 38 -2.49 -5.53 21.10
N LEU A 39 -2.24 -6.35 20.08
CA LEU A 39 -2.77 -7.71 19.96
C LEU A 39 -2.17 -8.68 20.98
N GLN A 40 -0.99 -8.37 21.51
CA GLN A 40 -0.32 -9.15 22.56
C GLN A 40 -0.87 -8.84 23.97
N ASP A 41 -1.74 -7.83 24.12
CA ASP A 41 -2.39 -7.51 25.39
C ASP A 41 -3.50 -8.53 25.70
N GLU A 42 -3.31 -9.32 26.76
CA GLU A 42 -4.28 -10.33 27.22
C GLU A 42 -5.61 -9.75 27.71
N SER A 43 -5.68 -8.45 27.96
CA SER A 43 -6.90 -7.75 28.40
C SER A 43 -7.77 -7.25 27.25
N LEU A 44 -7.36 -7.46 25.99
CA LEU A 44 -8.03 -6.90 24.82
C LEU A 44 -9.41 -7.56 24.55
N PRO A 45 -10.50 -6.77 24.42
CA PRO A 45 -11.80 -7.31 24.06
C PRO A 45 -11.81 -7.97 22.67
N LEU A 46 -12.58 -9.05 22.48
CA LEU A 46 -12.63 -9.81 21.23
C LEU A 46 -12.93 -8.97 19.98
N SER A 47 -13.84 -7.98 20.09
CA SER A 47 -14.17 -7.08 18.98
C SER A 47 -12.99 -6.20 18.57
N GLU A 48 -12.19 -5.75 19.55
CA GLU A 48 -10.99 -4.98 19.28
C GLU A 48 -9.86 -5.85 18.74
N LEU A 49 -9.77 -7.11 19.19
CA LEU A 49 -8.84 -8.10 18.66
C LEU A 49 -9.12 -8.35 17.17
N GLN A 50 -10.38 -8.60 16.80
CA GLN A 50 -10.77 -8.79 15.40
C GLN A 50 -10.48 -7.55 14.55
N SER A 51 -10.83 -6.36 15.03
CA SER A 51 -10.57 -5.12 14.30
C SER A 51 -9.07 -4.83 14.16
N SER A 52 -8.28 -5.08 15.20
CA SER A 52 -6.82 -4.86 15.19
C SER A 52 -6.12 -5.86 14.27
N HIS A 53 -6.59 -7.11 14.25
CA HIS A 53 -6.11 -8.14 13.33
C HIS A 53 -6.35 -7.76 11.86
N GLN A 54 -7.60 -7.40 11.50
CA GLN A 54 -7.92 -6.98 10.14
C GLN A 54 -7.10 -5.76 9.70
N ARG A 55 -6.87 -4.83 10.61
CA ARG A 55 -6.04 -3.65 10.33
C ARG A 55 -4.56 -4.02 10.18
N ALA A 56 -4.06 -4.96 10.97
CA ALA A 56 -2.68 -5.46 10.86
C ALA A 56 -2.45 -6.15 9.51
N GLU A 57 -3.39 -6.95 9.02
CA GLU A 57 -3.30 -7.58 7.69
C GLU A 57 -3.17 -6.55 6.56
N ILE A 58 -3.87 -5.41 6.67
CA ILE A 58 -3.78 -4.33 5.68
C ILE A 58 -2.40 -3.68 5.67
N TYR A 59 -1.84 -3.36 6.84
CA TYR A 59 -0.51 -2.76 6.91
C TYR A 59 0.59 -3.75 6.51
N LEU A 60 0.46 -5.02 6.87
CA LEU A 60 1.36 -6.07 6.40
C LEU A 60 1.35 -6.18 4.87
N SER A 61 0.16 -6.20 4.26
CA SER A 61 0.02 -6.23 2.80
C SER A 61 0.68 -5.03 2.12
N ARG A 62 0.59 -3.84 2.72
CA ARG A 62 1.30 -2.64 2.21
C ARG A 62 2.82 -2.81 2.27
N CYS A 63 3.35 -3.34 3.37
CA CYS A 63 4.78 -3.62 3.50
C CYS A 63 5.28 -4.59 2.42
N GLU A 64 4.54 -5.70 2.21
CA GLU A 64 4.86 -6.68 1.18
C GLU A 64 4.84 -6.08 -0.22
N GLN A 65 3.84 -5.24 -0.53
CA GLN A 65 3.75 -4.54 -1.80
C GLN A 65 4.97 -3.64 -2.04
N LEU A 66 5.36 -2.83 -1.07
CA LEU A 66 6.50 -1.92 -1.18
C LEU A 66 7.83 -2.66 -1.39
N LEU A 67 8.01 -3.79 -0.70
CA LEU A 67 9.19 -4.64 -0.90
C LEU A 67 9.19 -5.26 -2.30
N SER A 68 8.04 -5.75 -2.77
CA SER A 68 7.92 -6.32 -4.11
C SER A 68 8.17 -5.29 -5.22
N GLU A 69 7.67 -4.06 -5.06
CA GLU A 69 7.95 -2.94 -5.98
C GLU A 69 9.45 -2.62 -6.01
N THR A 70 10.10 -2.60 -4.84
CA THR A 70 11.54 -2.37 -4.72
C THR A 70 12.35 -3.49 -5.35
N GLU A 71 12.00 -4.76 -5.08
CA GLU A 71 12.63 -5.93 -5.68
C GLU A 71 12.52 -5.86 -7.21
N GLN A 72 11.33 -5.59 -7.74
CA GLN A 72 11.11 -5.47 -9.17
C GLN A 72 11.90 -4.31 -9.78
N SER A 73 12.00 -3.18 -9.08
CA SER A 73 12.83 -2.06 -9.52
C SER A 73 14.30 -2.48 -9.64
N VAL A 74 14.84 -3.16 -8.63
CA VAL A 74 16.23 -3.65 -8.63
C VAL A 74 16.47 -4.68 -9.74
N LEU A 75 15.53 -5.61 -9.97
CA LEU A 75 15.63 -6.61 -11.03
C LEU A 75 15.64 -6.00 -12.44
N GLN A 76 15.06 -4.81 -12.61
CA GLN A 76 15.01 -4.08 -13.89
C GLN A 76 16.21 -3.15 -14.12
N LEU A 77 17.10 -3.00 -13.13
CA LEU A 77 18.29 -2.17 -13.29
C LEU A 77 19.31 -2.86 -14.19
N ASP A 78 19.86 -2.10 -15.13
CA ASP A 78 21.07 -2.52 -15.83
C ASP A 78 22.25 -2.54 -14.82
N PRO A 79 22.97 -3.66 -14.66
CA PRO A 79 24.04 -3.77 -13.67
C PRO A 79 25.25 -2.85 -13.90
N GLN A 80 25.43 -2.32 -15.11
CA GLN A 80 26.55 -1.45 -15.46
C GLN A 80 26.20 0.03 -15.32
N THR A 81 24.95 0.41 -15.56
CA THR A 81 24.52 1.82 -15.54
C THR A 81 23.61 2.17 -14.36
N LEU A 82 23.08 1.18 -13.64
CA LEU A 82 22.05 1.32 -12.60
C LEU A 82 20.83 2.14 -13.08
N THR A 83 20.53 2.07 -14.38
CA THR A 83 19.34 2.67 -14.97
C THR A 83 18.37 1.59 -15.41
N THR A 84 17.08 1.81 -15.21
CA THR A 84 16.05 0.99 -15.88
C THR A 84 16.09 1.29 -17.38
N GLN A 85 16.07 0.26 -18.24
CA GLN A 85 15.97 0.41 -19.70
C GLN A 85 14.57 0.92 -20.12
N ARG A 86 14.22 2.14 -19.69
CA ARG A 86 13.15 2.93 -20.29
C ARG A 86 13.81 3.94 -21.21
N TYR A 87 14.42 3.45 -22.29
CA TYR A 87 14.82 4.33 -23.37
C TYR A 87 13.54 4.90 -23.98
N GLU A 88 13.35 6.20 -23.79
CA GLU A 88 12.36 7.01 -24.48
C GLU A 88 12.55 6.82 -25.99
N SER A 89 11.73 5.97 -26.59
CA SER A 89 11.57 5.86 -28.03
C SER A 89 10.73 7.04 -28.52
N GLU A 90 11.19 8.28 -28.32
CA GLU A 90 10.53 9.49 -28.83
C GLU A 90 11.59 10.54 -29.19
N THR A 91 12.18 10.41 -30.38
CA THR A 91 12.43 11.52 -31.34
C THR A 91 13.30 11.01 -32.50
N TYR A 92 12.71 10.25 -33.43
CA TYR A 92 13.32 9.99 -34.75
C TYR A 92 12.25 10.00 -35.84
N GLU A 93 11.49 11.09 -35.96
CA GLU A 93 10.59 11.26 -37.10
C GLU A 93 10.39 12.72 -37.51
N GLN A 94 11.46 13.52 -37.50
CA GLN A 94 11.49 14.84 -38.14
C GLN A 94 12.82 15.07 -38.86
N ARG A 95 13.16 14.12 -39.73
CA ARG A 95 14.04 14.31 -40.88
C ARG A 95 13.37 13.64 -42.07
N ASN A 96 12.42 14.33 -42.67
CA ASN A 96 12.04 14.26 -44.08
C ASN A 96 10.80 15.13 -44.27
N ASP A 97 11.04 16.38 -44.66
CA ASP A 97 10.34 17.02 -45.78
C ASP A 97 11.12 18.30 -46.06
N ALA A 98 11.93 18.22 -47.12
CA ALA A 98 12.60 19.33 -47.79
C ALA A 98 11.78 19.72 -49.02
#